data_AF-A0A3S5DD93-F1
#
_entry.id   AF-A0A3S5DD93-F1
#
_cell.length_a   1.000
_cell.length_b   1.000
_cell.length_c   1.000
_cell.angle_alpha   90.00
_cell.angle_beta   90.00
_cell.angle_gamma   90.00
#
_symmetry.space_group_name_H-M   'P 1'
#
loop_
_entity.id
_entity.type
_entity.pdbx_description
1 polymer ?
#
loop_
_entity_poly.entity_id
_entity_poly.type
_entity_poly.pdbx_seq_one_letter_code
_entity_poly.pdbx_strand_id
1 'polypeptide(L)'
;MRVTLVANHDTQPLQALEAPVEPWFKPLAYALILLRENGVPSVFYPDLYGASYEDSGENGETCRVDMPVINQLDRLILARQRFAHGIQTLFFDHPNCIAFSRSGTEENPGCVVVLSNGDDGEKTLLLGDNYAKQDLA
;
A
#
# COMPACT_ATOMS: atom_id res chain seq x y z
N MET A 1 -18.88 4.91 -1.93
CA MET A 1 -17.53 4.78 -1.34
C MET A 1 -17.24 3.27 -1.23
N ARG A 2 -16.08 2.78 -1.71
CA ARG A 2 -15.73 1.34 -1.70
C ARG A 2 -14.57 1.12 -0.74
N VAL A 3 -14.65 0.07 0.09
CA VAL A 3 -13.54 -0.37 0.93
C VAL A 3 -12.46 -1.00 0.04
N THR A 4 -11.21 -0.62 0.26
CA THR A 4 -10.04 -1.16 -0.42
C THR A 4 -9.17 -1.87 0.62
N LEU A 5 -8.74 -3.09 0.31
CA LEU A 5 -7.95 -3.95 1.21
C LEU A 5 -6.87 -4.67 0.40
N VAL A 6 -5.80 -5.08 1.08
CA VAL A 6 -4.74 -5.94 0.51
C VAL A 6 -5.03 -7.41 0.83
N ALA A 7 -5.49 -7.69 2.04
CA ALA A 7 -5.86 -9.02 2.50
C ALA A 7 -7.01 -8.92 3.52
N ASN A 8 -7.71 -10.03 3.75
CA ASN A 8 -8.65 -10.18 4.86
C ASN A 8 -8.58 -11.61 5.40
N HIS A 9 -9.47 -11.94 6.35
CA HIS A 9 -9.55 -13.27 6.93
C HIS A 9 -9.88 -14.36 5.90
N ASP A 10 -10.65 -14.07 4.85
CA ASP A 10 -11.05 -15.08 3.87
C ASP A 10 -9.95 -15.38 2.84
N THR A 11 -9.05 -14.41 2.57
CA THR A 11 -8.02 -14.51 1.53
C THR A 11 -6.63 -14.87 2.03
N GLN A 12 -6.44 -15.01 3.35
CA GLN A 12 -5.18 -15.50 3.93
C GLN A 12 -5.00 -17.01 3.65
N PRO A 13 -3.79 -17.57 3.85
CA PRO A 13 -3.53 -18.98 3.54
C PRO A 13 -4.48 -19.95 4.24
N LEU A 14 -4.83 -21.05 3.58
CA LEU A 14 -5.70 -22.11 4.11
C LEU A 14 -7.13 -21.64 4.48
N GLN A 15 -7.65 -20.59 3.85
CA GLN A 15 -9.01 -20.08 4.09
C GLN A 15 -9.90 -20.14 2.84
N ALA A 16 -11.21 -19.91 3.02
CA ALA A 16 -12.23 -20.20 2.01
C ALA A 16 -12.04 -19.50 0.65
N LEU A 17 -11.40 -18.33 0.62
CA LEU A 17 -11.13 -17.54 -0.59
C LEU A 17 -9.63 -17.28 -0.75
N GLU A 18 -8.80 -18.27 -0.38
CA GLU A 18 -7.34 -18.17 -0.39
C GLU A 18 -6.82 -17.54 -1.68
N ALA A 19 -6.26 -16.35 -1.53
CA ALA A 19 -5.65 -15.57 -2.61
C ALA A 19 -4.62 -14.60 -1.98
N PRO A 20 -3.59 -15.12 -1.29
CA PRO A 20 -2.66 -14.27 -0.56
C PRO A 20 -1.87 -13.40 -1.52
N VAL A 21 -1.79 -12.10 -1.23
CA VAL A 21 -0.85 -11.21 -1.91
C VAL A 21 0.56 -11.61 -1.50
N GLU A 22 1.42 -11.80 -2.49
CA GLU A 22 2.82 -12.13 -2.29
C GLU A 22 3.53 -11.14 -1.34
N PRO A 23 4.32 -11.62 -0.36
CA PRO A 23 4.92 -10.76 0.66
C PRO A 23 5.74 -9.59 0.11
N TRP A 24 6.46 -9.81 -1.00
CA TRP A 24 7.27 -8.78 -1.65
C TRP A 24 6.43 -7.62 -2.20
N PHE A 25 5.17 -7.87 -2.58
CA PHE A 25 4.29 -6.88 -3.18
C PHE A 25 3.39 -6.18 -2.16
N LYS A 26 3.17 -6.77 -0.97
CA LYS A 26 2.30 -6.20 0.07
C LYS A 26 2.62 -4.73 0.42
N PRO A 27 3.90 -4.30 0.60
CA PRO A 27 4.19 -2.88 0.82
C PRO A 27 3.70 -1.96 -0.30
N LEU A 28 3.88 -2.38 -1.57
CA LEU A 28 3.44 -1.63 -2.75
C LEU A 28 1.90 -1.56 -2.80
N ALA A 29 1.22 -2.69 -2.54
CA ALA A 29 -0.23 -2.75 -2.46
C ALA A 29 -0.80 -1.85 -1.35
N TYR A 30 -0.17 -1.84 -0.18
CA TYR A 30 -0.54 -0.96 0.92
C TYR A 30 -0.32 0.52 0.58
N ALA A 31 0.80 0.88 -0.05
CA ALA A 31 1.04 2.24 -0.51
C ALA A 31 -0.06 2.71 -1.48
N LEU A 32 -0.53 1.83 -2.38
CA LEU A 32 -1.62 2.13 -3.30
C LEU A 32 -2.95 2.40 -2.59
N ILE A 33 -3.36 1.56 -1.64
CA ILE A 33 -4.65 1.78 -0.95
C ILE A 33 -4.57 2.92 0.07
N LEU A 34 -3.41 3.14 0.70
CA LEU A 34 -3.24 4.13 1.76
C LEU A 34 -2.95 5.53 1.25
N LEU A 35 -2.27 5.73 0.11
CA LEU A 35 -1.83 7.07 -0.28
C LEU A 35 -2.65 7.67 -1.43
N ARG A 36 -3.43 6.84 -2.13
CA ARG A 36 -4.37 7.31 -3.15
C ARG A 36 -5.56 8.04 -2.55
N GLU A 37 -6.13 8.93 -3.36
CA GLU A 37 -7.31 9.73 -3.02
C GLU A 37 -8.58 8.88 -2.89
N ASN A 38 -8.74 7.87 -3.75
CA ASN A 38 -9.96 7.10 -3.86
C ASN A 38 -9.98 5.88 -2.94
N GLY A 39 -11.12 5.68 -2.26
CA GLY A 39 -11.40 4.48 -1.47
C GLY A 39 -11.32 4.70 0.04
N VAL A 40 -11.80 3.70 0.78
CA VAL A 40 -11.63 3.63 2.24
C VAL A 40 -10.65 2.50 2.53
N PRO A 41 -9.36 2.81 2.78
CA PRO A 41 -8.41 1.75 3.06
C PRO A 41 -8.73 1.05 4.38
N SER A 42 -8.72 -0.27 4.33
CA SER A 42 -8.74 -1.14 5.50
C SER A 42 -7.38 -1.83 5.61
N VAL A 43 -6.79 -1.76 6.79
CA VAL A 43 -5.52 -2.42 7.10
C VAL A 43 -5.82 -3.74 7.78
N PHE A 44 -5.22 -4.82 7.29
CA PHE A 44 -5.41 -6.14 7.88
C PHE A 44 -4.54 -6.29 9.12
N TYR A 45 -5.14 -6.67 10.25
CA TYR A 45 -4.45 -6.72 11.54
C TYR A 45 -3.21 -7.64 11.54
N PRO A 46 -3.26 -8.86 10.99
CA PRO A 46 -2.08 -9.72 10.85
C PRO A 46 -0.94 -9.11 10.03
N ASP A 47 -1.21 -8.28 9.03
CA ASP A 47 -0.14 -7.62 8.27
C ASP A 47 0.57 -6.53 9.09
N LEU A 48 -0.11 -5.94 10.09
CA LEU A 48 0.46 -4.91 10.95
C LEU A 48 1.16 -5.48 12.19
N TYR A 49 0.64 -6.56 12.77
CA TYR A 49 1.13 -7.13 14.05
C TYR A 49 1.71 -8.54 13.93
N GLY A 50 1.60 -9.16 12.77
CA GLY A 50 1.91 -10.57 12.58
C GLY A 50 0.82 -11.49 13.11
N ALA A 51 0.85 -12.75 12.70
CA ALA A 51 0.01 -13.81 13.24
C ALA A 51 0.67 -15.17 13.02
N SER A 52 0.37 -16.14 13.88
CA SER A 52 0.72 -17.55 13.67
C SER A 52 -0.49 -18.40 14.04
N TYR A 53 -0.84 -19.37 13.19
CA TYR A 53 -1.96 -20.28 13.43
C TYR A 53 -1.70 -21.63 12.77
N GLU A 54 -2.51 -22.62 13.13
CA GLU A 54 -2.53 -23.94 12.50
C GLU A 54 -3.91 -24.14 11.88
N ASP A 55 -3.94 -24.67 10.66
CA ASP A 55 -5.19 -25.04 9.97
C ASP A 55 -5.00 -26.33 9.17
N SER A 56 -6.10 -26.90 8.68
CA SER A 56 -6.07 -28.12 7.87
C SER A 56 -5.73 -27.77 6.42
N GLY A 57 -4.64 -28.33 5.91
CA GLY A 57 -4.32 -28.27 4.48
C GLY A 57 -5.31 -29.11 3.65
N GLU A 58 -5.21 -29.02 2.32
CA GLU A 58 -6.09 -29.74 1.38
C GLU A 58 -6.12 -31.27 1.61
N ASN A 59 -5.04 -31.83 2.17
CA ASN A 59 -4.90 -33.26 2.45
C ASN A 59 -5.36 -33.67 3.86
N GLY A 60 -5.92 -32.74 4.64
CA GLY A 60 -6.32 -32.97 6.04
C GLY A 60 -5.17 -33.00 7.05
N GLU A 61 -3.94 -32.71 6.61
CA GLU A 61 -2.79 -32.55 7.50
C GLU A 61 -2.83 -31.17 8.17
N THR A 62 -2.39 -31.10 9.43
CA THR A 62 -2.23 -29.83 10.13
C THR A 62 -1.03 -29.07 9.57
N CYS A 63 -1.28 -27.90 9.01
CA CYS A 63 -0.28 -26.99 8.49
C CYS A 63 -0.18 -25.76 9.39
N ARG A 64 1.04 -25.39 9.74
CA ARG A 64 1.32 -24.15 10.45
C ARG A 64 1.52 -23.01 9.45
N VAL A 65 0.79 -21.92 9.66
CA VAL A 65 0.94 -20.67 8.91
C VAL A 65 1.55 -19.62 9.82
N ASP A 66 2.63 -19.00 9.35
CA ASP A 66 3.24 -17.85 9.99
C ASP A 66 3.12 -16.63 9.05
N MET A 67 2.47 -15.58 9.54
CA MET A 67 2.28 -14.30 8.85
C MET A 67 3.19 -13.26 9.51
N PRO A 68 4.34 -12.90 8.89
CA PRO A 68 5.21 -11.88 9.43
C PRO A 68 4.60 -10.48 9.29
N VAL A 69 5.03 -9.57 10.16
CA VAL A 69 4.72 -8.14 10.04
C VAL A 69 5.22 -7.60 8.69
N ILE A 70 4.39 -6.81 8.02
CA ILE A 70 4.79 -6.07 6.83
C ILE A 70 5.57 -4.84 7.27
N ASN A 71 6.88 -4.88 7.06
CA ASN A 71 7.78 -3.78 7.39
C ASN A 71 7.30 -2.46 6.75
N GLN A 72 7.40 -1.37 7.52
CA GLN A 72 7.05 0.00 7.11
C GLN A 72 5.56 0.28 6.90
N LEU A 73 4.66 -0.69 7.14
CA LEU A 73 3.21 -0.45 7.06
C LEU A 73 2.74 0.61 8.06
N ASP A 74 3.31 0.62 9.26
CA ASP A 74 3.14 1.67 10.26
C ASP A 74 3.51 3.07 9.71
N ARG A 75 4.63 3.16 8.97
CA ARG A 75 5.07 4.40 8.33
C ARG A 75 4.14 4.83 7.20
N LEU A 76 3.59 3.90 6.42
CA LEU A 76 2.59 4.22 5.40
C LEU A 76 1.28 4.74 6.00
N ILE A 77 0.85 4.18 7.14
CA ILE A 77 -0.33 4.68 7.88
C ILE A 77 -0.07 6.11 8.36
N LEU A 78 1.10 6.37 8.96
CA LEU A 78 1.50 7.72 9.38
C LEU A 78 1.62 8.68 8.18
N ALA A 79 2.17 8.23 7.05
CA ALA A 79 2.28 9.02 5.83
C ALA A 79 0.91 9.38 5.27
N ARG A 80 -0.07 8.47 5.30
CA ARG A 80 -1.45 8.78 4.93
C ARG A 80 -2.01 9.92 5.78
N GLN A 81 -1.87 9.82 7.11
CA GLN A 81 -2.39 10.84 8.02
C GLN A 81 -1.76 12.21 7.79
N ARG A 82 -0.47 12.26 7.47
CA ARG A 82 0.28 13.52 7.38
C ARG A 82 0.29 14.14 5.99
N PHE A 83 0.32 13.33 4.92
CA PHE A 83 0.71 13.80 3.60
C PHE A 83 -0.23 13.39 2.47
N ALA A 84 -1.18 12.47 2.67
CA ALA A 84 -2.09 12.02 1.61
C ALA A 84 -3.30 12.97 1.46
N HIS A 85 -3.04 14.27 1.27
CA HIS A 85 -4.03 15.33 1.19
C HIS A 85 -4.08 15.98 -0.19
N GLY A 86 -5.22 16.58 -0.54
CA GLY A 86 -5.40 17.29 -1.81
C GLY A 86 -5.67 16.38 -3.01
N ILE A 87 -5.74 17.01 -4.17
CA ILE A 87 -6.11 16.40 -5.46
C ILE A 87 -4.99 15.47 -5.92
N GLN A 88 -5.36 14.31 -6.47
CA GLN A 88 -4.39 13.37 -7.03
C GLN A 88 -4.08 13.64 -8.51
N THR A 89 -2.80 13.57 -8.88
CA THR A 89 -2.37 13.49 -10.29
C THR A 89 -1.68 12.15 -10.54
N LEU A 90 -2.01 11.48 -11.64
CA LEU A 90 -1.48 10.16 -12.00
C LEU A 90 -0.41 10.26 -13.10
N PHE A 91 0.66 9.45 -12.96
CA PHE A 91 1.74 9.33 -13.94
C PHE A 91 1.97 7.85 -14.25
N PHE A 92 1.15 7.28 -15.14
CA PHE A 92 1.16 5.85 -15.50
C PHE A 92 1.69 5.65 -16.93
N ASP A 93 2.88 6.18 -17.17
CA ASP A 93 3.57 6.19 -18.46
C ASP A 93 4.59 5.05 -18.63
N HIS A 94 4.86 4.26 -17.58
CA HIS A 94 5.76 3.11 -17.62
C HIS A 94 5.10 1.87 -16.98
N PRO A 95 5.18 0.68 -17.64
CA PRO A 95 4.46 -0.51 -17.19
C PRO A 95 4.89 -1.02 -15.81
N ASN A 96 6.16 -0.84 -15.45
CA ASN A 96 6.74 -1.34 -14.19
C ASN A 96 7.12 -0.23 -13.19
N CYS A 97 6.85 1.05 -13.52
CA CYS A 97 7.22 2.18 -12.68
C CYS A 97 6.13 3.24 -12.75
N ILE A 98 5.30 3.31 -11.71
CA ILE A 98 4.17 4.24 -11.65
C ILE A 98 4.41 5.30 -10.59
N ALA A 99 3.78 6.45 -10.76
CA ALA A 99 3.72 7.43 -9.69
C ALA A 99 2.38 8.14 -9.66
N PHE A 100 2.12 8.73 -8.50
CA PHE A 100 1.06 9.70 -8.34
C PHE A 100 1.48 10.74 -7.30
N SER A 101 0.94 11.94 -7.43
CA SER A 101 1.09 12.99 -6.45
C SER A 101 -0.25 13.30 -5.80
N ARG A 102 -0.21 13.83 -4.58
CA ARG A 102 -1.33 14.35 -3.80
C ARG A 102 -1.01 15.78 -3.46
N SER A 103 -1.72 16.76 -4.03
CA SER A 103 -1.29 18.18 -4.10
C SER A 103 -1.09 18.89 -2.75
N GLY A 104 -1.54 18.30 -1.65
CA GLY A 104 -1.79 19.01 -0.41
C GLY A 104 -3.00 19.94 -0.52
N THR A 105 -3.33 20.56 0.61
CA THR A 105 -4.29 21.65 0.76
C THR A 105 -3.58 22.88 1.30
N GLU A 106 -4.31 23.95 1.60
CA GLU A 106 -3.75 25.15 2.25
C GLU A 106 -3.17 24.84 3.65
N GLU A 107 -3.77 23.88 4.35
CA GLU A 107 -3.42 23.55 5.74
C GLU A 107 -2.54 22.30 5.86
N ASN A 108 -2.69 21.34 4.94
CA ASN A 108 -2.07 20.02 5.06
C ASN A 108 -1.20 19.70 3.84
N PRO A 109 0.03 19.22 4.04
CA PRO A 109 0.94 18.94 2.94
C PRO A 109 0.50 17.75 2.09
N GLY A 110 1.03 17.73 0.88
CA GLY A 110 0.87 16.65 -0.09
C GLY A 110 1.95 15.59 0.00
N CYS A 111 1.89 14.62 -0.92
CA CYS A 111 2.97 13.65 -1.14
C CYS A 111 3.20 13.38 -2.61
N VAL A 112 4.35 12.78 -2.90
CA VAL A 112 4.65 12.13 -4.17
C VAL A 112 4.98 10.67 -3.86
N VAL A 113 4.35 9.75 -4.58
CA VAL A 113 4.54 8.32 -4.41
C VAL A 113 5.04 7.75 -5.71
N VAL A 114 6.19 7.10 -5.67
CA VAL A 114 6.77 6.38 -6.80
C VAL A 114 6.87 4.91 -6.41
N LEU A 115 6.40 4.02 -7.27
CA LEU A 115 6.39 2.59 -7.06
C LEU A 115 7.00 1.91 -8.28
N SER A 116 7.99 1.04 -8.07
CA SER A 116 8.53 0.15 -9.10
C SER A 116 8.36 -1.30 -8.67
N ASN A 117 8.01 -2.16 -9.63
CA ASN A 117 8.05 -3.62 -9.49
C ASN A 117 9.01 -4.27 -10.51
N GLY A 118 9.83 -3.47 -11.19
CA GLY A 118 10.90 -3.92 -12.07
C GLY A 118 12.27 -3.45 -11.59
N ASP A 119 13.22 -3.40 -12.51
CA ASP A 119 14.57 -2.90 -12.27
C ASP A 119 14.60 -1.38 -12.02
N ASP A 120 15.81 -0.83 -11.83
CA ASP A 120 16.04 0.60 -11.66
C ASP A 120 15.35 1.42 -12.75
N GLY A 121 14.69 2.50 -12.34
CA GLY A 121 13.94 3.37 -13.23
C GLY A 121 13.96 4.81 -12.73
N GLU A 122 13.78 5.73 -13.68
CA GLU A 122 13.67 7.16 -13.41
C GLU A 122 12.26 7.64 -13.76
N LYS A 123 11.78 8.67 -13.05
CA LYS A 123 10.50 9.30 -13.34
C LYS A 123 10.56 10.80 -13.13
N THR A 124 10.30 11.55 -14.20
CA THR A 124 10.18 13.00 -14.13
C THR A 124 8.73 13.38 -13.88
N LEU A 125 8.47 14.11 -12.80
CA LEU A 125 7.13 14.49 -12.38
C LEU A 125 6.99 16.01 -12.43
N LEU A 126 6.02 16.50 -13.20
CA LEU A 126 5.64 17.91 -13.16
C LEU A 126 4.72 18.13 -11.96
N LEU A 127 5.31 18.66 -10.89
CA LEU A 127 4.59 19.01 -9.67
C LEU A 127 4.06 20.44 -9.77
N GLY A 128 2.84 20.68 -9.27
CA GLY A 128 2.23 22.01 -9.26
C GLY A 128 2.92 22.98 -8.30
N ASP A 129 2.54 24.26 -8.37
CA ASP A 129 3.19 25.36 -7.62
C ASP A 129 3.28 25.14 -6.10
N ASN A 130 2.37 24.35 -5.53
CA ASN A 130 2.37 23.98 -4.11
C ASN A 130 3.62 23.22 -3.66
N TYR A 131 4.38 22.63 -4.58
CA TYR A 131 5.62 21.90 -4.30
C TYR A 131 6.88 22.73 -4.52
N ALA A 132 6.77 23.93 -5.11
CA ALA A 132 7.91 24.73 -5.55
C ALA A 132 8.78 25.31 -4.41
N LYS A 133 8.44 25.04 -3.14
CA LYS A 133 9.12 25.58 -1.94
C LYS A 133 9.32 24.56 -0.81
N GLN A 134 9.17 23.27 -1.08
CA GLN A 134 9.35 22.24 -0.07
C GLN A 134 10.54 21.36 -0.42
N ASP A 135 11.48 21.24 0.52
CA ASP A 135 12.47 20.16 0.49
C ASP A 135 11.70 18.85 0.67
N LEU A 136 11.81 17.96 -0.32
CA LEU A 136 11.29 16.60 -0.23
C LEU A 136 12.18 15.85 0.77
N ALA A 137 11.71 15.71 2.01
CA ALA A 137 12.42 15.07 3.11
C ALA A 137 12.52 13.55 2.98
#